data_AF-A0A5A7RST3-F1
#
_entry.id   AF-A0A5A7RST3-F1
#
_cell.length_a   1.000
_cell.length_b   1.000
_cell.length_c   1.000
_cell.angle_alpha   90.00
_cell.angle_beta   90.00
_cell.angle_gamma   90.00
#
_symmetry.space_group_name_H-M   'P 1'
#
loop_
_entity.id
_entity.type
_entity.pdbx_description
1 polymer ?
#
loop_
_entity_poly.entity_id
_entity_poly.type
_entity_poly.pdbx_seq_one_letter_code
_entity_poly.pdbx_strand_id
1 'polypeptide(L)'
;MRNLLVILAVILFLAPASGYIGNMPFEWETEGQKLMAEFNHTIEIAPGDDYYIHFSRSGIETKFTVSYASNLSEEIQAAIARSPGWMQRELARQFEYLDSRYADLILNADKRYVDEIAFSIAYSPVGSVPSPEVIYDNARFLYENDGFLDYVKIIDVYNGSDYYSTIQYRVLENGSEKNFTCPPAIYYWFVVSPRATIENSTYVYGKFWREYVFNHNDIGYPLLKEKLSGIKYMWDCKSYHPPAHRTWKESMASHPTAIEGVNYWVGKTITALATGDRPGQPNVVAHEHNGFCGEIHELSTAALRAALIPAVPINCLGEDHVWCEFWERGWHEFDEWWADGGGSIDNFDEYRYGWHKIMSALFALKGRQFHI
;
A
#
# COMPACT_ATOMS: atom_id res chain seq x y z
N MET A 1 -44.90 16.65 -40.60
CA MET A 1 -43.42 16.49 -40.69
C MET A 1 -42.65 16.77 -39.39
N ARG A 2 -43.28 17.13 -38.26
CA ARG A 2 -42.57 17.29 -36.97
C ARG A 2 -42.72 16.12 -35.98
N ASN A 3 -43.72 15.24 -36.19
CA ASN A 3 -43.98 14.10 -35.31
C ASN A 3 -43.34 12.78 -35.78
N LEU A 4 -42.86 12.70 -37.03
CA LEU A 4 -42.16 11.51 -37.53
C LEU A 4 -40.67 11.46 -37.13
N LEU A 5 -40.06 12.63 -36.89
CA LEU A 5 -38.65 12.75 -36.50
C LEU A 5 -38.41 12.43 -35.01
N VAL A 6 -39.41 12.62 -34.15
CA VAL A 6 -39.28 12.35 -32.70
C VAL A 6 -39.35 10.85 -32.40
N ILE A 7 -40.10 10.07 -33.19
CA ILE A 7 -40.21 8.62 -32.99
C ILE A 7 -38.94 7.88 -33.45
N LEU A 8 -38.25 8.37 -34.49
CA LEU A 8 -36.99 7.80 -34.97
C LEU A 8 -35.80 8.06 -34.03
N ALA A 9 -35.82 9.16 -33.26
CA ALA A 9 -34.76 9.46 -32.30
C ALA A 9 -34.85 8.61 -31.02
N VAL A 10 -36.05 8.20 -30.59
CA VAL A 10 -36.24 7.38 -29.37
C VAL A 10 -35.84 5.92 -29.59
N ILE A 11 -35.93 5.40 -30.82
CA ILE A 11 -35.51 4.02 -31.13
C ILE A 11 -33.97 3.88 -31.14
N LEU A 12 -33.23 4.96 -31.39
CA LEU A 12 -31.76 4.97 -31.37
C LEU A 12 -31.15 5.06 -29.95
N PHE A 13 -31.94 5.43 -28.92
CA PHE A 13 -31.46 5.56 -27.54
C PHE A 13 -31.94 4.46 -26.58
N LEU A 14 -32.80 3.53 -27.03
CA LEU A 14 -33.30 2.42 -26.22
C LEU A 14 -32.91 1.03 -26.77
N ALA A 15 -32.08 0.97 -27.81
CA ALA A 15 -31.45 -0.29 -28.18
C ALA A 15 -30.36 -0.62 -27.14
N PRO A 16 -30.45 -1.77 -26.43
CA PRO A 16 -29.40 -2.17 -25.53
C PRO A 16 -28.10 -2.28 -26.32
N ALA A 17 -27.03 -1.71 -25.77
CA ALA A 17 -25.67 -2.07 -26.11
C ALA A 17 -25.38 -3.50 -25.62
N SER A 18 -26.21 -4.46 -26.02
CA SER A 18 -25.82 -5.87 -26.04
C SER A 18 -24.92 -5.98 -27.26
N GLY A 19 -23.62 -5.89 -27.02
CA GLY A 19 -22.59 -6.31 -27.96
C GLY A 19 -22.85 -7.76 -28.35
N TYR A 20 -23.67 -7.95 -29.37
CA TYR A 20 -23.66 -9.15 -30.18
C TYR A 20 -22.29 -9.16 -30.87
N ILE A 21 -21.31 -9.80 -30.24
CA ILE A 21 -20.18 -10.37 -30.96
C ILE A 21 -20.78 -11.53 -31.75
N GLY A 22 -21.42 -11.20 -32.87
CA GLY A 22 -21.75 -12.18 -33.89
C GLY A 22 -20.44 -12.70 -34.47
N ASN A 23 -20.31 -14.02 -34.52
CA ASN A 23 -19.29 -14.70 -35.32
C ASN A 23 -19.41 -14.24 -36.78
N MET A 24 -18.70 -13.17 -37.12
CA MET A 24 -18.40 -12.78 -38.49
C MET A 24 -17.05 -13.40 -38.81
N PRO A 25 -16.94 -14.35 -39.76
CA PRO A 25 -15.65 -14.83 -40.21
C PRO A 25 -14.98 -13.66 -40.93
N PHE A 26 -13.99 -13.08 -40.25
CA PHE A 26 -13.16 -11.99 -40.77
C PHE A 26 -12.04 -12.63 -41.58
N GLU A 27 -12.32 -13.05 -42.82
CA GLU A 27 -11.32 -13.56 -43.75
C GLU A 27 -10.47 -12.39 -44.27
N TRP A 28 -9.31 -12.18 -43.64
CA TRP A 28 -8.17 -11.57 -44.32
C TRP A 28 -7.30 -12.70 -44.82
N GLU A 29 -7.51 -13.12 -46.08
CA GLU A 29 -6.45 -13.81 -46.81
C GLU A 29 -5.32 -12.80 -47.04
N THR A 30 -4.39 -12.75 -46.08
CA THR A 30 -3.06 -12.20 -46.32
C THR A 30 -2.27 -13.29 -47.05
N GLU A 31 -2.10 -13.12 -48.37
CA GLU A 31 -1.23 -13.95 -49.19
C GLU A 31 0.12 -14.14 -48.47
N GLY A 32 0.36 -15.37 -47.99
CA GLY A 32 1.58 -15.76 -47.29
C GLY A 32 1.39 -16.41 -45.91
N GLN A 33 0.23 -16.23 -45.25
CA GLN A 33 -0.05 -16.90 -43.97
C GLN A 33 -1.02 -18.08 -44.16
N LYS A 34 -0.51 -19.31 -44.03
CA LYS A 34 -1.34 -20.52 -44.02
C LYS A 34 -1.83 -20.78 -42.59
N LEU A 35 -3.15 -20.77 -42.38
CA LEU A 35 -3.75 -21.26 -41.14
C LEU A 35 -3.27 -22.69 -40.87
N MET A 36 -2.50 -22.88 -39.79
CA MET A 36 -1.92 -24.19 -39.45
C MET A 36 -2.87 -25.06 -38.63
N ALA A 37 -3.64 -24.45 -37.72
CA ALA A 37 -4.69 -25.09 -36.94
C ALA A 37 -5.58 -24.03 -36.28
N GLU A 38 -6.83 -24.39 -36.00
CA GLU A 38 -7.77 -23.61 -35.20
C GLU A 38 -8.30 -24.50 -34.07
N PHE A 39 -8.38 -23.95 -32.87
CA PHE A 39 -8.84 -24.66 -31.68
C PHE A 39 -9.80 -23.79 -30.87
N ASN A 40 -10.84 -24.40 -30.30
CA ASN A 40 -11.79 -23.73 -29.42
C ASN A 40 -11.83 -24.43 -28.05
N HIS A 41 -11.79 -23.67 -26.97
CA HIS A 41 -11.82 -24.19 -25.61
C HIS A 41 -12.54 -23.22 -24.66
N THR A 42 -13.50 -23.74 -23.90
CA THR A 42 -14.28 -22.98 -22.92
C THR A 42 -14.13 -23.62 -21.55
N ILE A 43 -13.86 -22.81 -20.54
CA ILE A 43 -13.77 -23.26 -19.16
C ILE A 43 -14.27 -22.19 -18.18
N GLU A 44 -14.82 -22.64 -17.06
CA GLU A 44 -15.13 -21.83 -15.90
C GLU A 44 -13.98 -21.93 -14.88
N ILE A 45 -13.42 -20.79 -14.48
CA ILE A 45 -12.33 -20.71 -13.50
C ILE A 45 -12.92 -20.10 -12.23
N ALA A 46 -12.93 -20.84 -11.13
CA ALA A 46 -13.43 -20.32 -9.86
C ALA A 46 -12.51 -19.20 -9.32
N PRO A 47 -13.02 -18.32 -8.45
CA PRO A 47 -12.18 -17.30 -7.82
C PRO A 47 -10.99 -17.93 -7.09
N GLY A 48 -9.77 -17.60 -7.55
CA GLY A 48 -8.52 -18.10 -6.97
C GLY A 48 -7.90 -19.30 -7.71
N ASP A 49 -8.64 -19.95 -8.61
CA ASP A 49 -8.12 -21.05 -9.42
C ASP A 49 -7.31 -20.54 -10.61
N ASP A 50 -6.41 -21.39 -11.11
CA ASP A 50 -5.63 -21.13 -12.31
C ASP A 50 -5.94 -22.20 -13.37
N TYR A 51 -5.92 -21.77 -14.63
CA TYR A 51 -6.04 -22.67 -15.77
C TYR A 51 -4.90 -22.43 -16.76
N TYR A 52 -4.30 -23.52 -17.22
CA TYR A 52 -3.21 -23.47 -18.17
C TYR A 52 -3.63 -24.04 -19.53
N ILE A 53 -3.42 -23.25 -20.57
CA ILE A 53 -3.62 -23.62 -21.96
C ILE A 53 -2.27 -23.55 -22.66
N HIS A 54 -1.76 -24.69 -23.12
CA HIS A 54 -0.57 -24.77 -23.95
C HIS A 54 -0.92 -25.09 -25.38
N PHE A 55 -0.43 -24.27 -26.31
CA PHE A 55 -0.58 -24.48 -27.74
C PHE A 55 0.64 -25.23 -28.28
N SER A 56 0.42 -26.45 -28.78
CA SER A 56 1.43 -27.24 -29.46
C SER A 56 1.03 -27.51 -30.91
N ARG A 57 1.97 -27.98 -31.74
CA ARG A 57 1.65 -28.44 -33.11
C ARG A 57 0.70 -29.64 -33.13
N SER A 58 0.60 -30.38 -32.01
CA SER A 58 -0.25 -31.56 -31.85
C SER A 58 -1.65 -31.25 -31.29
N GLY A 59 -1.92 -30.02 -30.86
CA GLY A 59 -3.21 -29.64 -30.27
C GLY A 59 -3.11 -28.66 -29.10
N ILE A 60 -4.25 -28.45 -28.44
CA ILE A 60 -4.29 -27.81 -27.11
C ILE A 60 -4.00 -28.88 -26.05
N GLU A 61 -3.00 -28.62 -25.22
CA GLU A 61 -2.85 -29.30 -23.93
C GLU A 61 -3.44 -28.42 -22.83
N THR A 62 -4.33 -29.00 -22.03
CA THR A 62 -4.89 -28.33 -20.86
C THR A 62 -4.59 -29.12 -19.59
N LYS A 63 -4.31 -28.40 -18.51
CA LYS A 63 -4.11 -28.99 -17.19
C LYS A 63 -4.87 -28.18 -16.15
N PHE A 64 -5.68 -28.88 -15.35
CA PHE A 64 -6.12 -28.35 -14.06
C PHE A 64 -4.91 -28.38 -13.14
N THR A 65 -4.52 -27.21 -12.63
CA THR A 65 -3.41 -27.04 -11.69
C THR A 65 -2.03 -27.34 -12.29
N VAL A 66 -1.35 -26.31 -12.80
CA VAL A 66 0.09 -26.38 -13.08
C VAL A 66 0.82 -25.91 -11.83
N SER A 67 1.75 -26.74 -11.33
CA SER A 67 2.68 -26.29 -10.29
C SER A 67 3.48 -25.10 -10.84
N TYR A 68 3.17 -23.90 -10.33
CA TYR A 68 3.78 -22.63 -10.74
C TYR A 68 5.30 -22.59 -10.47
N ALA A 69 5.80 -23.51 -9.62
CA ALA A 69 7.21 -23.60 -9.26
C ALA A 69 7.95 -24.78 -9.91
N SER A 70 7.29 -25.58 -10.77
CA SER A 70 7.85 -26.83 -11.31
C SER A 70 9.13 -26.66 -12.14
N ASN A 71 9.33 -25.48 -12.75
CA ASN A 71 10.53 -25.14 -13.51
C ASN A 71 11.60 -24.41 -12.67
N LEU A 72 11.32 -24.13 -11.39
CA LEU A 72 12.23 -23.43 -10.48
C LEU A 72 13.12 -24.43 -9.74
N SER A 73 14.24 -23.97 -9.18
CA SER A 73 15.15 -24.83 -8.40
C SER A 73 14.45 -25.39 -7.15
N GLU A 74 14.94 -26.52 -6.63
CA GLU A 74 14.40 -27.14 -5.41
C GLU A 74 14.42 -26.18 -4.20
N GLU A 75 15.44 -25.33 -4.11
CA GLU A 75 15.58 -24.30 -3.07
C GLU A 75 14.45 -23.26 -3.15
N ILE A 76 14.17 -22.75 -4.36
CA ILE A 76 13.09 -21.80 -4.60
C ILE A 76 11.72 -22.46 -4.34
N GLN A 77 11.54 -23.71 -4.77
CA GLN A 77 10.32 -24.47 -4.47
C GLN A 77 10.09 -24.60 -2.96
N ALA A 78 11.14 -24.86 -2.18
CA ALA A 78 11.06 -24.94 -0.72
C ALA A 78 10.71 -23.57 -0.10
N ALA A 79 11.27 -22.47 -0.60
CA ALA A 79 10.94 -21.12 -0.14
C ALA A 79 9.46 -20.77 -0.40
N ILE A 80 8.96 -21.11 -1.60
CA ILE A 80 7.54 -20.92 -1.96
C ILE A 80 6.64 -21.76 -1.04
N ALA A 81 6.97 -23.04 -0.82
CA ALA A 81 6.20 -23.93 0.04
C ALA A 81 6.16 -23.49 1.52
N ARG A 82 7.18 -22.78 1.99
CA ARG A 82 7.22 -22.20 3.35
C ARG A 82 6.29 -20.98 3.50
N SER A 83 6.00 -20.29 2.40
CA SER A 83 5.19 -19.07 2.36
C SER A 83 3.69 -19.40 2.38
N PRO A 84 2.82 -18.49 2.85
CA PRO A 84 1.36 -18.69 2.82
C PRO A 84 0.81 -19.02 1.44
N GLY A 85 -0.20 -19.88 1.38
CA GLY A 85 -0.78 -20.38 0.13
C GLY A 85 -1.27 -19.24 -0.79
N TRP A 86 -1.91 -18.23 -0.22
CA TRP A 86 -2.48 -17.10 -0.96
C TRP A 86 -1.46 -16.23 -1.73
N MET A 87 -0.15 -16.34 -1.43
CA MET A 87 0.91 -15.59 -2.14
C MET A 87 1.83 -16.46 -3.00
N GLN A 88 1.76 -17.79 -2.90
CA GLN A 88 2.72 -18.70 -3.55
C GLN A 88 2.80 -18.49 -5.06
N ARG A 89 1.66 -18.25 -5.73
CA ARG A 89 1.64 -17.99 -7.18
C ARG A 89 2.38 -16.71 -7.57
N GLU A 90 2.10 -15.61 -6.88
CA GLU A 90 2.72 -14.32 -7.17
C GLU A 90 4.22 -14.36 -6.84
N LEU A 91 4.59 -15.07 -5.76
CA LEU A 91 5.97 -15.31 -5.39
C LEU A 91 6.71 -16.15 -6.44
N ALA A 92 6.09 -17.22 -6.96
CA ALA A 92 6.67 -18.05 -8.02
C ALA A 92 6.96 -17.24 -9.29
N ARG A 93 6.04 -16.35 -9.68
CA ARG A 93 6.25 -15.43 -10.83
C ARG A 93 7.44 -14.51 -10.63
N GLN A 94 7.65 -14.00 -9.42
CA GLN A 94 8.82 -13.16 -9.14
C GLN A 94 10.13 -13.94 -9.28
N PHE A 95 10.15 -15.19 -8.81
CA PHE A 95 11.33 -16.05 -8.91
C PHE A 95 11.73 -16.44 -10.34
N GLU A 96 10.91 -16.14 -11.36
CA GLU A 96 11.36 -16.21 -12.76
C GLU A 96 12.44 -15.15 -13.07
N TYR A 97 12.50 -14.06 -12.30
CA TYR A 97 13.39 -12.92 -12.51
C TYR A 97 14.38 -12.69 -11.35
N LEU A 98 14.21 -13.38 -10.22
CA LEU A 98 15.03 -13.22 -9.01
C LEU A 98 16.04 -14.35 -8.85
N ASP A 99 17.17 -14.02 -8.20
CA ASP A 99 18.20 -15.00 -7.83
C ASP A 99 17.86 -15.75 -6.52
N SER A 100 18.67 -16.76 -6.19
CA SER A 100 18.43 -17.64 -5.03
C SER A 100 18.52 -16.92 -3.68
N ARG A 101 19.14 -15.74 -3.57
CA ARG A 101 19.28 -15.02 -2.29
C ARG A 101 17.92 -14.67 -1.66
N TYR A 102 16.90 -14.49 -2.49
CA TYR A 102 15.53 -14.26 -2.03
C TYR A 102 14.87 -15.53 -1.47
N ALA A 103 15.22 -16.70 -2.00
CA ALA A 103 14.79 -17.98 -1.46
C ALA A 103 15.49 -18.25 -0.12
N ASP A 104 16.81 -18.06 -0.07
CA ASP A 104 17.60 -18.11 1.17
C ASP A 104 17.03 -17.22 2.27
N LEU A 105 16.62 -15.99 1.93
CA LEU A 105 16.00 -15.08 2.89
C LEU A 105 14.73 -15.69 3.52
N ILE A 106 13.82 -16.22 2.70
CA ILE A 106 12.57 -16.84 3.19
C ILE A 106 12.87 -18.08 4.03
N LEU A 107 13.81 -18.93 3.59
CA LEU A 107 14.16 -20.18 4.27
C LEU A 107 14.87 -19.96 5.62
N ASN A 108 15.63 -18.89 5.75
CA ASN A 108 16.41 -18.60 6.96
C ASN A 108 15.72 -17.62 7.92
N ALA A 109 14.67 -16.91 7.49
CA ALA A 109 13.92 -15.98 8.33
C ALA A 109 13.16 -16.69 9.47
N ASP A 110 13.00 -16.02 10.61
CA ASP A 110 12.07 -16.46 11.66
C ASP A 110 10.67 -16.63 11.06
N LYS A 111 9.94 -17.67 11.50
CA LYS A 111 8.60 -18.00 10.99
C LYS A 111 7.66 -16.79 11.03
N ARG A 112 7.79 -15.94 12.07
CA ARG A 112 6.98 -14.74 12.26
C ARG A 112 7.22 -13.64 11.21
N TYR A 113 8.29 -13.70 10.41
CA TYR A 113 8.56 -12.70 9.36
C TYR A 113 8.26 -13.21 7.96
N VAL A 114 7.97 -14.51 7.81
CA VAL A 114 7.97 -15.17 6.51
C VAL A 114 6.92 -14.58 5.59
N ASP A 115 5.73 -14.29 6.09
CA ASP A 115 4.63 -13.77 5.28
C ASP A 115 4.85 -12.31 4.88
N GLU A 116 5.38 -11.43 5.74
CA GLU A 116 5.74 -10.07 5.32
C GLU A 116 6.90 -10.02 4.33
N ILE A 117 7.91 -10.88 4.51
CA ILE A 117 9.03 -11.03 3.58
C ILE A 117 8.50 -11.51 2.22
N ALA A 118 7.74 -12.60 2.22
CA ALA A 118 7.22 -13.19 0.99
C ALA A 118 6.20 -12.26 0.31
N PHE A 119 5.38 -11.52 1.07
CA PHE A 119 4.52 -10.46 0.54
C PHE A 119 5.33 -9.36 -0.15
N SER A 120 6.39 -8.87 0.52
CA SER A 120 7.24 -7.81 -0.01
C SER A 120 7.92 -8.22 -1.32
N ILE A 121 8.30 -9.49 -1.46
CA ILE A 121 8.85 -10.04 -2.71
C ILE A 121 7.73 -10.16 -3.77
N ALA A 122 6.66 -10.90 -3.45
CA ALA A 122 5.58 -11.25 -4.38
C ALA A 122 4.89 -10.01 -4.99
N TYR A 123 4.69 -8.96 -4.19
CA TYR A 123 3.89 -7.81 -4.57
C TYR A 123 4.71 -6.55 -4.92
N SER A 124 6.03 -6.61 -4.91
CA SER A 124 6.86 -5.56 -5.49
C SER A 124 6.74 -5.53 -7.02
N PRO A 125 6.83 -4.36 -7.67
CA PRO A 125 6.96 -4.28 -9.12
C PRO A 125 8.14 -5.09 -9.67
N VAL A 126 7.89 -5.80 -10.77
CA VAL A 126 8.91 -6.62 -11.47
C VAL A 126 10.09 -5.73 -11.86
N GLY A 127 11.32 -6.21 -11.58
CA GLY A 127 12.54 -5.43 -11.82
C GLY A 127 12.82 -4.33 -10.79
N SER A 128 11.98 -4.18 -9.77
CA SER A 128 12.16 -3.21 -8.68
C SER A 128 11.80 -3.80 -7.31
N VAL A 129 12.17 -5.08 -7.13
CA VAL A 129 12.12 -5.77 -5.84
C VAL A 129 13.28 -5.25 -4.98
N PRO A 130 13.05 -4.83 -3.71
CA PRO A 130 14.12 -4.35 -2.85
C PRO A 130 15.19 -5.42 -2.59
N SER A 131 16.36 -5.04 -2.09
CA SER A 131 17.38 -6.04 -1.76
C SER A 131 16.92 -6.96 -0.61
N PRO A 132 17.43 -8.19 -0.50
CA PRO A 132 17.07 -9.10 0.60
C PRO A 132 17.24 -8.48 1.99
N GLU A 133 18.27 -7.65 2.18
CA GLU A 133 18.55 -6.96 3.45
C GLU A 133 17.45 -5.92 3.78
N VAL A 134 17.05 -5.10 2.80
CA VAL A 134 15.95 -4.14 2.96
C VAL A 134 14.64 -4.86 3.27
N ILE A 135 14.36 -5.99 2.61
CA ILE A 135 13.14 -6.77 2.87
C ILE A 135 13.15 -7.36 4.28
N TYR A 136 14.30 -7.88 4.71
CA TYR A 136 14.46 -8.40 6.06
C TYR A 136 14.26 -7.31 7.11
N ASP A 137 14.90 -6.16 6.96
CA ASP A 137 14.76 -5.04 7.90
C ASP A 137 13.35 -4.48 7.92
N ASN A 138 12.69 -4.39 6.76
CA ASN A 138 11.29 -4.00 6.69
C ASN A 138 10.40 -4.89 7.56
N ALA A 139 10.55 -6.22 7.46
CA ALA A 139 9.77 -7.16 8.28
C ALA A 139 10.18 -7.13 9.76
N ARG A 140 11.48 -7.14 10.05
CA ARG A 140 12.01 -7.11 11.42
C ARG A 140 11.53 -5.88 12.19
N PHE A 141 11.60 -4.69 11.58
CA PHE A 141 11.20 -3.45 12.25
C PHE A 141 9.70 -3.30 12.44
N LEU A 142 8.85 -4.03 11.72
CA LEU A 142 7.42 -4.11 12.07
C LEU A 142 7.24 -4.67 13.48
N TYR A 143 7.90 -5.78 13.78
CA TYR A 143 7.80 -6.46 15.07
C TYR A 143 8.63 -5.82 16.18
N GLU A 144 9.72 -5.13 15.86
CA GLU A 144 10.43 -4.31 16.86
C GLU A 144 9.61 -3.09 17.28
N ASN A 145 8.91 -2.46 16.33
CA ASN A 145 8.04 -1.33 16.62
C ASN A 145 6.79 -1.81 17.39
N ASP A 146 6.19 -2.94 16.98
CA ASP A 146 5.10 -3.63 17.70
C ASP A 146 5.41 -3.80 19.20
N GLY A 147 6.60 -4.32 19.54
CA GLY A 147 7.01 -4.52 20.92
C GLY A 147 7.16 -3.24 21.76
N PHE A 148 7.07 -2.06 21.15
CA PHE A 148 7.16 -0.77 21.81
C PHE A 148 5.82 -0.02 21.89
N LEU A 149 4.87 -0.31 21.00
CA LEU A 149 3.63 0.44 20.88
C LEU A 149 2.53 -0.17 21.74
N ASP A 150 1.93 0.63 22.63
CA ASP A 150 0.89 0.11 23.53
C ASP A 150 -0.46 -0.02 22.83
N TYR A 151 -0.82 0.89 21.92
CA TYR A 151 -2.16 0.97 21.34
C TYR A 151 -2.47 -0.08 20.27
N VAL A 152 -1.47 -0.78 19.75
CA VAL A 152 -1.57 -1.71 18.62
C VAL A 152 -0.71 -2.93 18.91
N LYS A 153 -1.11 -4.07 18.36
CA LYS A 153 -0.27 -5.26 18.31
C LYS A 153 -0.37 -5.99 16.98
N ILE A 154 0.71 -6.58 16.51
CA ILE A 154 0.67 -7.55 15.41
C ILE A 154 0.16 -8.89 15.97
N ILE A 155 -0.77 -9.52 15.24
CA ILE A 155 -1.31 -10.84 15.54
C ILE A 155 -1.11 -11.76 14.33
N ASP A 156 -0.55 -12.93 14.59
CA ASP A 156 -0.37 -13.98 13.58
C ASP A 156 -1.54 -14.97 13.67
N VAL A 157 -2.24 -15.21 12.56
CA VAL A 157 -3.38 -16.11 12.46
C VAL A 157 -2.97 -17.34 11.64
N TYR A 158 -2.92 -18.49 12.30
CA TYR A 158 -2.53 -19.76 11.69
C TYR A 158 -3.76 -20.59 11.32
N ASN A 159 -3.89 -20.96 10.03
CA ASN A 159 -4.90 -21.89 9.53
C ASN A 159 -4.22 -23.04 8.75
N GLY A 160 -3.37 -23.79 9.45
CA GLY A 160 -2.56 -24.85 8.85
C GLY A 160 -1.38 -24.27 8.05
N SER A 161 -1.26 -24.66 6.77
CA SER A 161 -0.23 -24.13 5.86
C SER A 161 -0.56 -22.74 5.31
N ASP A 162 -1.82 -22.31 5.42
CA ASP A 162 -2.26 -20.98 5.04
C ASP A 162 -2.39 -20.12 6.29
N TYR A 163 -1.58 -19.07 6.39
CA TYR A 163 -1.49 -18.20 7.55
C TYR A 163 -1.30 -16.76 7.10
N TYR A 164 -1.60 -15.83 7.99
CA TYR A 164 -1.41 -14.41 7.73
C TYR A 164 -1.23 -13.65 9.03
N SER A 165 -0.64 -12.47 8.94
CA SER A 165 -0.53 -11.50 10.00
C SER A 165 -1.48 -10.33 9.75
N THR A 166 -1.90 -9.68 10.83
CA THR A 166 -2.61 -8.41 10.79
C THR A 166 -2.39 -7.66 12.11
N ILE A 167 -2.95 -6.47 12.26
CA ILE A 167 -2.88 -5.70 13.51
C ILE A 167 -4.22 -5.70 14.25
N GLN A 168 -4.16 -5.69 15.57
CA GLN A 168 -5.27 -5.37 16.47
C GLN A 168 -4.93 -4.09 17.24
N TYR A 169 -5.85 -3.13 17.25
CA TYR A 169 -5.61 -1.81 17.85
C TYR A 169 -6.78 -1.35 18.74
N ARG A 170 -6.46 -0.39 19.61
CA ARG A 170 -7.39 0.25 20.55
C ARG A 170 -7.79 1.64 20.08
N VAL A 171 -9.06 1.97 20.16
CA VAL A 171 -9.59 3.32 19.94
C VAL A 171 -10.44 3.78 21.11
N LEU A 172 -10.57 5.09 21.28
CA LEU A 172 -11.43 5.71 22.29
C LEU A 172 -12.68 6.28 21.59
N GLU A 173 -13.73 5.49 21.46
CA GLU A 173 -14.97 5.91 20.79
C GLU A 173 -16.01 6.34 21.83
N ASN A 174 -16.41 7.62 21.80
CA ASN A 174 -17.39 8.19 22.74
C ASN A 174 -17.03 7.95 24.22
N GLY A 175 -15.73 8.07 24.55
CA GLY A 175 -15.22 7.84 25.91
C GLY A 175 -15.12 6.37 26.32
N SER A 176 -15.43 5.43 25.42
CA SER A 176 -15.33 3.99 25.66
C SER A 176 -14.18 3.38 24.86
N GLU A 177 -13.36 2.57 25.51
CA GLU A 177 -12.32 1.81 24.84
C GLU A 177 -12.92 0.68 23.98
N LYS A 178 -12.47 0.59 22.73
CA LYS A 178 -12.84 -0.48 21.80
C LYS A 178 -11.61 -1.07 21.15
N ASN A 179 -11.65 -2.38 20.90
CA ASN A 179 -10.60 -3.12 20.22
C ASN A 179 -11.11 -3.55 18.83
N PHE A 180 -10.30 -3.34 17.81
CA PHE A 180 -10.62 -3.73 16.44
C PHE A 180 -9.46 -4.49 15.81
N THR A 181 -9.80 -5.41 14.91
CA THR A 181 -8.83 -6.15 14.09
C THR A 181 -8.86 -5.59 12.68
N CYS A 182 -7.69 -5.21 12.16
CA CYS A 182 -7.55 -4.71 10.80
C CYS A 182 -7.78 -5.83 9.78
N PRO A 183 -8.44 -5.59 8.64
CA PRO A 183 -8.46 -6.55 7.55
C PRO A 183 -7.03 -6.87 7.08
N PRO A 184 -6.64 -8.14 6.88
CA PRO A 184 -5.27 -8.51 6.54
C PRO A 184 -4.75 -7.82 5.27
N ALA A 185 -5.61 -7.66 4.26
CA ALA A 185 -5.27 -6.94 3.05
C ALA A 185 -4.86 -5.48 3.33
N ILE A 186 -5.51 -4.81 4.28
CA ILE A 186 -5.15 -3.43 4.65
C ILE A 186 -3.78 -3.41 5.34
N TYR A 187 -3.53 -4.34 6.26
CA TYR A 187 -2.22 -4.49 6.90
C TYR A 187 -1.09 -4.68 5.88
N TYR A 188 -1.19 -5.66 4.98
CA TYR A 188 -0.11 -5.92 4.04
C TYR A 188 0.15 -4.75 3.08
N TRP A 189 -0.92 -4.16 2.51
CA TRP A 189 -0.75 -3.11 1.51
C TRP A 189 -0.34 -1.76 2.10
N PHE A 190 -0.78 -1.45 3.32
CA PHE A 190 -0.69 -0.10 3.87
C PHE A 190 0.07 -0.04 5.20
N VAL A 191 0.65 -1.15 5.67
CA VAL A 191 1.63 -1.18 6.76
C VAL A 191 2.91 -1.87 6.28
N VAL A 192 2.79 -3.09 5.74
CA VAL A 192 3.94 -3.96 5.40
C VAL A 192 4.71 -3.49 4.16
N SER A 193 4.03 -2.94 3.16
CA SER A 193 4.66 -2.58 1.88
C SER A 193 5.97 -1.78 2.07
N PRO A 194 7.08 -2.19 1.43
CA PRO A 194 8.40 -1.60 1.65
C PRO A 194 8.54 -0.20 1.02
N ARG A 195 7.62 0.21 0.14
CA ARG A 195 7.54 1.58 -0.38
C ARG A 195 6.52 2.37 0.43
N ALA A 196 6.89 3.55 0.89
CA ALA A 196 5.96 4.50 1.49
C ALA A 196 5.07 5.12 0.40
N THR A 197 5.66 5.72 -0.64
CA THR A 197 4.91 6.27 -1.78
C THR A 197 5.45 5.79 -3.14
N ILE A 198 6.34 6.55 -3.81
CA ILE A 198 6.87 6.35 -5.16
C ILE A 198 8.38 6.10 -5.17
N GLU A 199 9.02 6.20 -4.01
CA GLU A 199 10.45 6.06 -3.84
C GLU A 199 10.91 4.61 -4.04
N ASN A 200 12.20 4.44 -4.35
CA ASN A 200 12.82 3.13 -4.33
C ASN A 200 13.12 2.75 -2.88
N SER A 201 12.66 1.58 -2.43
CA SER A 201 12.99 1.04 -1.12
C SER A 201 14.48 0.65 -1.06
N THR A 202 15.31 1.52 -0.50
CA THR A 202 16.75 1.34 -0.38
C THR A 202 17.25 1.83 0.98
N TYR A 203 18.49 1.48 1.31
CA TYR A 203 19.18 2.10 2.43
C TYR A 203 19.61 3.53 2.10
N VAL A 204 19.32 4.44 3.03
CA VAL A 204 19.83 5.82 3.03
C VAL A 204 20.40 6.10 4.41
N TYR A 205 21.60 6.69 4.45
CA TYR A 205 22.37 6.88 5.69
C TYR A 205 22.60 5.54 6.45
N GLY A 206 22.72 4.45 5.70
CA GLY A 206 22.92 3.10 6.24
C GLY A 206 21.70 2.49 6.93
N LYS A 207 20.50 3.08 6.81
CA LYS A 207 19.26 2.62 7.45
C LYS A 207 18.09 2.58 6.48
N PHE A 208 17.19 1.63 6.69
CA PHE A 208 15.93 1.60 5.94
C PHE A 208 14.95 2.59 6.57
N TRP A 209 14.01 3.14 5.79
CA TRP A 209 13.17 4.24 6.27
C TRP A 209 12.35 3.88 7.51
N ARG A 210 11.84 2.65 7.60
CA ARG A 210 11.02 2.21 8.73
C ARG A 210 11.80 2.25 10.04
N GLU A 211 13.07 1.87 9.99
CA GLU A 211 13.99 2.01 11.11
C GLU A 211 14.26 3.47 11.41
N TYR A 212 14.65 4.24 10.38
CA TYR A 212 15.15 5.60 10.52
C TYR A 212 14.08 6.50 11.13
N VAL A 213 12.89 6.53 10.52
CA VAL A 213 11.76 7.37 10.94
C VAL A 213 11.34 7.05 12.38
N PHE A 214 11.40 5.79 12.79
CA PHE A 214 10.99 5.40 14.14
C PHE A 214 12.06 5.67 15.20
N ASN A 215 13.33 5.35 14.91
CA ASN A 215 14.40 5.27 15.91
C ASN A 215 15.46 6.38 15.82
N HIS A 216 15.36 7.32 14.88
CA HIS A 216 16.32 8.41 14.71
C HIS A 216 15.66 9.78 14.82
N ASN A 217 16.41 10.74 15.38
CA ASN A 217 16.13 12.16 15.31
C ASN A 217 17.44 12.94 15.25
N ASP A 218 17.41 14.07 14.57
CA ASP A 218 18.50 15.03 14.63
C ASP A 218 18.39 15.91 15.87
N ILE A 219 19.52 16.48 16.30
CA ILE A 219 19.58 17.29 17.52
C ILE A 219 18.62 18.48 17.40
N GLY A 220 17.67 18.58 18.33
CA GLY A 220 16.66 19.64 18.36
C GLY A 220 15.30 19.23 17.78
N TYR A 221 15.20 18.06 17.14
CA TYR A 221 13.96 17.53 16.57
C TYR A 221 13.42 16.37 17.43
N PRO A 222 12.09 16.14 17.47
CA PRO A 222 11.52 15.09 18.29
C PRO A 222 11.80 13.70 17.71
N LEU A 223 11.92 12.70 18.58
CA LEU A 223 12.00 11.29 18.21
C LEU A 223 10.59 10.68 18.17
N LEU A 224 10.21 10.05 17.04
CA LEU A 224 8.87 9.48 16.86
C LEU A 224 8.54 8.44 17.93
N LYS A 225 9.47 7.50 18.18
CA LYS A 225 9.35 6.50 19.23
C LYS A 225 9.03 7.10 20.59
N GLU A 226 9.68 8.19 21.00
CA GLU A 226 9.38 8.84 22.27
C GLU A 226 7.96 9.44 22.30
N LYS A 227 7.49 10.00 21.18
CA LYS A 227 6.14 10.58 21.08
C LYS A 227 5.05 9.52 21.14
N LEU A 228 5.31 8.31 20.66
CA LEU A 228 4.34 7.22 20.71
C LEU A 228 4.37 6.43 22.02
N SER A 229 5.40 6.62 22.85
CA SER A 229 5.57 5.89 24.09
C SER A 229 4.43 6.16 25.09
N GLY A 230 3.82 5.11 25.61
CA GLY A 230 2.75 5.21 26.61
C GLY A 230 1.38 5.62 26.09
N ILE A 231 1.23 5.85 24.77
CA ILE A 231 -0.06 6.17 24.16
C ILE A 231 -0.91 4.91 24.07
N LYS A 232 -2.10 4.94 24.69
CA LYS A 232 -2.99 3.77 24.80
C LYS A 232 -3.96 3.59 23.63
N TYR A 233 -4.25 4.66 22.90
CA TYR A 233 -5.28 4.68 21.86
C TYR A 233 -4.67 5.10 20.53
N MET A 234 -4.98 4.37 19.47
CA MET A 234 -4.62 4.74 18.11
C MET A 234 -5.29 6.05 17.72
N TRP A 235 -6.60 6.15 17.94
CA TRP A 235 -7.44 7.31 17.61
C TRP A 235 -8.60 7.45 18.60
N ASP A 236 -9.16 8.66 18.71
CA ASP A 236 -10.32 8.98 19.58
C ASP A 236 -11.62 9.22 18.79
N CYS A 237 -11.63 8.83 17.51
CA CYS A 237 -12.80 8.91 16.62
C CYS A 237 -13.38 10.33 16.52
N LYS A 238 -12.52 11.35 16.54
CA LYS A 238 -12.89 12.75 16.35
C LYS A 238 -12.17 13.35 15.16
N SER A 239 -12.91 14.17 14.43
CA SER A 239 -12.39 15.09 13.42
C SER A 239 -11.96 16.40 14.10
N TYR A 240 -10.81 16.94 13.70
CA TYR A 240 -10.27 18.18 14.27
C TYR A 240 -9.22 18.81 13.35
N HIS A 241 -8.90 20.08 13.65
CA HIS A 241 -7.80 20.83 13.03
C HIS A 241 -6.69 21.01 14.06
N PRO A 242 -5.60 20.23 13.99
CA PRO A 242 -4.42 20.47 14.79
C PRO A 242 -3.96 21.93 14.66
N PRO A 243 -3.81 22.69 15.76
CA PRO A 243 -3.39 24.09 15.67
C PRO A 243 -1.93 24.23 15.27
N ALA A 244 -1.62 25.33 14.58
CA ALA A 244 -0.26 25.74 14.27
C ALA A 244 0.57 25.90 15.55
N HIS A 245 1.84 25.52 15.49
CA HIS A 245 2.81 25.70 16.57
C HIS A 245 2.42 25.10 17.93
N ARG A 246 1.51 24.13 17.95
CA ARG A 246 1.07 23.44 19.17
C ARG A 246 2.24 22.80 19.92
N THR A 247 2.15 22.80 21.24
CA THR A 247 3.10 22.10 22.11
C THR A 247 2.66 20.66 22.34
N TRP A 248 3.59 19.78 22.69
CA TRP A 248 3.27 18.38 23.01
C TRP A 248 2.20 18.25 24.11
N LYS A 249 2.22 19.16 25.09
CA LYS A 249 1.26 19.18 26.18
C LYS A 249 -0.16 19.49 25.68
N GLU A 250 -0.30 20.42 24.75
CA GLU A 250 -1.59 20.78 24.16
C GLU A 250 -2.14 19.67 23.28
N SER A 251 -1.28 19.04 22.46
CA SER A 251 -1.59 17.86 21.66
C SER A 251 -2.16 16.74 22.53
N MET A 252 -1.41 16.29 23.54
CA MET A 252 -1.83 15.18 24.38
C MET A 252 -2.98 15.52 25.35
N ALA A 253 -3.19 16.80 25.68
CA ALA A 253 -4.36 17.21 26.45
C ALA A 253 -5.66 17.16 25.61
N SER A 254 -5.56 17.47 24.32
CA SER A 254 -6.72 17.52 23.41
C SER A 254 -7.04 16.15 22.83
N HIS A 255 -6.02 15.46 22.31
CA HIS A 255 -6.13 14.18 21.61
C HIS A 255 -4.97 13.25 22.04
N PRO A 256 -5.08 12.53 23.18
CA PRO A 256 -4.05 11.61 23.67
C PRO A 256 -4.00 10.30 22.84
N THR A 257 -3.70 10.43 21.55
CA THR A 257 -3.81 9.36 20.55
C THR A 257 -2.56 9.26 19.68
N ALA A 258 -2.36 8.09 19.08
CA ALA A 258 -1.22 7.87 18.19
C ALA A 258 -1.31 8.72 16.93
N ILE A 259 -2.52 8.92 16.38
CA ILE A 259 -2.76 9.82 15.25
C ILE A 259 -2.24 11.24 15.55
N GLU A 260 -2.63 11.84 16.68
CA GLU A 260 -2.09 13.15 17.07
C GLU A 260 -0.59 13.10 17.36
N GLY A 261 -0.11 12.00 17.95
CA GLY A 261 1.32 11.79 18.21
C GLY A 261 2.18 11.84 16.95
N VAL A 262 1.74 11.14 15.90
CA VAL A 262 2.40 11.16 14.58
C VAL A 262 2.25 12.52 13.91
N ASN A 263 1.05 13.10 13.92
CA ASN A 263 0.77 14.40 13.30
C ASN A 263 1.65 15.50 13.91
N TYR A 264 1.71 15.57 15.24
CA TYR A 264 2.64 16.44 15.97
C TYR A 264 4.09 16.20 15.56
N TRP A 265 4.52 14.94 15.48
CA TRP A 265 5.90 14.62 15.13
C TRP A 265 6.25 15.08 13.72
N VAL A 266 5.36 14.90 12.74
CA VAL A 266 5.57 15.36 11.36
C VAL A 266 5.72 16.88 11.32
N GLY A 267 4.78 17.62 11.91
CA GLY A 267 4.82 19.09 11.94
C GLY A 267 6.08 19.63 12.61
N LYS A 268 6.53 18.97 13.69
CA LYS A 268 7.79 19.33 14.38
C LYS A 268 9.06 18.80 13.71
N THR A 269 8.94 17.94 12.71
CA THR A 269 10.08 17.46 11.91
C THR A 269 10.29 18.34 10.68
N ILE A 270 9.20 18.78 10.02
CA ILE A 270 9.25 19.66 8.84
C ILE A 270 8.83 21.08 9.25
N THR A 271 9.77 21.80 9.86
CA THR A 271 9.53 23.13 10.43
C THR A 271 9.77 24.29 9.47
N ALA A 272 10.27 24.01 8.27
CA ALA A 272 10.60 25.02 7.28
C ALA A 272 9.96 24.72 5.91
N LEU A 273 9.74 25.78 5.14
CA LEU A 273 9.34 25.66 3.73
C LEU A 273 10.48 25.05 2.93
N ALA A 274 10.13 24.28 1.91
CA ALA A 274 11.11 23.58 1.10
C ALA A 274 12.17 24.53 0.48
N THR A 275 13.44 24.12 0.57
CA THR A 275 14.58 24.82 -0.02
C THR A 275 15.58 23.81 -0.59
N GLY A 276 16.16 24.12 -1.74
CA GLY A 276 17.15 23.24 -2.36
C GLY A 276 16.51 22.06 -3.09
N ASP A 277 17.08 20.87 -2.91
CA ASP A 277 16.59 19.64 -3.51
C ASP A 277 15.23 19.24 -2.92
N ARG A 278 14.49 18.40 -3.65
CA ARG A 278 13.13 17.97 -3.31
C ARG A 278 13.11 16.45 -3.16
N PRO A 279 13.59 15.91 -2.02
CA PRO A 279 13.78 14.46 -1.87
C PRO A 279 12.46 13.71 -1.71
N GLY A 280 12.37 12.53 -2.30
CA GLY A 280 11.27 11.58 -2.09
C GLY A 280 11.60 10.44 -1.12
N GLN A 281 12.81 10.39 -0.55
CA GLN A 281 13.19 9.35 0.41
C GLN A 281 12.83 9.79 1.83
N PRO A 282 12.04 9.02 2.62
CA PRO A 282 11.60 9.45 3.95
C PRO A 282 12.74 9.82 4.89
N ASN A 283 13.87 9.10 4.83
CA ASN A 283 15.05 9.40 5.67
C ASN A 283 15.60 10.79 5.38
N VAL A 284 15.68 11.15 4.09
CA VAL A 284 16.23 12.43 3.64
C VAL A 284 15.26 13.55 4.00
N VAL A 285 13.97 13.36 3.74
CA VAL A 285 12.92 14.31 4.12
C VAL A 285 12.96 14.59 5.63
N ALA A 286 13.03 13.53 6.45
CA ALA A 286 13.12 13.66 7.90
C ALA A 286 14.38 14.41 8.36
N HIS A 287 15.50 14.26 7.64
CA HIS A 287 16.78 14.89 7.97
C HIS A 287 16.90 16.35 7.50
N GLU A 288 16.26 16.69 6.38
CA GLU A 288 16.36 18.02 5.79
C GLU A 288 15.46 19.05 6.51
N HIS A 289 14.46 18.57 7.25
CA HIS A 289 13.57 19.37 8.09
C HIS A 289 12.80 20.48 7.36
N ASN A 290 12.69 20.38 6.03
CA ASN A 290 12.01 21.34 5.18
C ASN A 290 11.23 20.62 4.08
N GLY A 291 10.10 21.19 3.67
CA GLY A 291 9.19 20.52 2.74
C GLY A 291 7.93 21.32 2.40
N PHE A 292 7.25 20.91 1.32
CA PHE A 292 5.85 21.25 1.05
C PHE A 292 4.99 19.98 1.17
N CYS A 293 3.80 19.99 0.57
CA CYS A 293 2.86 18.86 0.61
C CYS A 293 3.51 17.55 0.18
N GLY A 294 4.35 17.54 -0.86
CA GLY A 294 5.07 16.34 -1.33
C GLY A 294 5.90 15.64 -0.25
N GLU A 295 6.80 16.37 0.41
CA GLU A 295 7.67 15.83 1.46
C GLU A 295 6.88 15.51 2.73
N ILE A 296 5.91 16.36 3.10
CA ILE A 296 5.06 16.10 4.27
C ILE A 296 4.25 14.83 4.09
N HIS A 297 3.69 14.61 2.90
CA HIS A 297 2.95 13.42 2.53
C HIS A 297 3.81 12.14 2.56
N GLU A 298 5.04 12.21 2.03
CA GLU A 298 6.03 11.13 2.10
C GLU A 298 6.31 10.76 3.56
N LEU A 299 6.68 11.75 4.37
CA LEU A 299 7.06 11.56 5.75
C LEU A 299 5.88 11.10 6.62
N SER A 300 4.67 11.65 6.39
CA SER A 300 3.45 11.25 7.10
C SER A 300 3.12 9.79 6.83
N THR A 301 3.18 9.36 5.56
CA THR A 301 2.93 7.97 5.21
C THR A 301 3.95 7.05 5.88
N ALA A 302 5.24 7.37 5.78
CA ALA A 302 6.29 6.58 6.42
C ALA A 302 6.13 6.52 7.95
N ALA A 303 5.83 7.65 8.60
CA ALA A 303 5.67 7.72 10.05
C ALA A 303 4.46 6.92 10.54
N LEU A 304 3.29 7.06 9.89
CA LEU A 304 2.10 6.27 10.22
C LEU A 304 2.37 4.77 10.06
N ARG A 305 3.00 4.35 8.95
CA ARG A 305 3.31 2.93 8.71
C ARG A 305 4.37 2.38 9.67
N ALA A 306 5.37 3.17 10.04
CA ALA A 306 6.33 2.82 11.08
C ALA A 306 5.65 2.68 12.46
N ALA A 307 4.61 3.47 12.71
CA ALA A 307 3.76 3.42 13.88
C ALA A 307 2.66 2.32 13.82
N LEU A 308 2.73 1.40 12.84
CA LEU A 308 1.74 0.34 12.62
C LEU A 308 0.30 0.86 12.43
N ILE A 309 0.15 2.06 11.90
CA ILE A 309 -1.14 2.63 11.49
C ILE A 309 -1.23 2.49 9.97
N PRO A 310 -2.23 1.76 9.42
CA PRO A 310 -2.33 1.59 7.98
C PRO A 310 -2.60 2.94 7.32
N ALA A 311 -1.74 3.29 6.37
CA ALA A 311 -1.73 4.62 5.77
C ALA A 311 -1.64 4.54 4.25
N VAL A 312 -2.45 5.33 3.54
CA VAL A 312 -2.48 5.39 2.09
C VAL A 312 -2.13 6.81 1.60
N PRO A 313 -1.20 6.94 0.65
CA PRO A 313 -0.86 8.24 0.06
C PRO A 313 -1.93 8.65 -0.95
N ILE A 314 -2.42 9.89 -0.90
CA ILE A 314 -3.43 10.45 -1.81
C ILE A 314 -2.84 11.57 -2.66
N ASN A 315 -3.06 11.50 -3.98
CA ASN A 315 -2.66 12.54 -4.92
C ASN A 315 -3.85 13.19 -5.60
N CYS A 316 -3.90 14.52 -5.53
CA CYS A 316 -4.76 15.38 -6.32
C CYS A 316 -3.92 16.01 -7.45
N LEU A 317 -3.60 15.21 -8.46
CA LEU A 317 -2.64 15.57 -9.50
C LEU A 317 -3.04 16.82 -10.31
N GLY A 318 -4.34 17.03 -10.52
CA GLY A 318 -4.84 18.15 -11.31
C GLY A 318 -4.70 19.51 -10.63
N GLU A 319 -4.71 19.53 -9.30
CA GLU A 319 -4.81 20.76 -8.48
C GLU A 319 -3.65 20.92 -7.49
N ASP A 320 -2.55 20.19 -7.74
CA ASP A 320 -1.28 20.26 -7.00
C ASP A 320 -1.50 20.20 -5.48
N HIS A 321 -2.02 19.05 -5.03
CA HIS A 321 -2.09 18.73 -3.62
C HIS A 321 -1.89 17.24 -3.38
N VAL A 322 -1.35 16.92 -2.23
CA VAL A 322 -1.19 15.55 -1.75
C VAL A 322 -1.39 15.53 -0.24
N TRP A 323 -1.94 14.44 0.29
CA TRP A 323 -2.12 14.21 1.72
C TRP A 323 -2.14 12.69 1.98
N CYS A 324 -2.17 12.27 3.24
CA CYS A 324 -2.28 10.86 3.58
C CYS A 324 -3.66 10.55 4.16
N GLU A 325 -4.12 9.31 4.04
CA GLU A 325 -5.26 8.83 4.83
C GLU A 325 -4.83 7.68 5.72
N PHE A 326 -5.45 7.54 6.90
CA PHE A 326 -5.26 6.39 7.78
C PHE A 326 -6.52 5.52 7.84
N TRP A 327 -6.35 4.23 8.13
CA TRP A 327 -7.47 3.29 8.21
C TRP A 327 -7.98 3.05 9.63
N GLU A 328 -9.26 3.30 9.87
CA GLU A 328 -10.02 2.89 11.06
C GLU A 328 -11.46 2.55 10.66
N ARG A 329 -11.75 1.29 10.30
CA ARG A 329 -13.05 0.85 9.72
C ARG A 329 -13.50 1.65 8.47
N GLY A 330 -12.60 2.42 7.88
CA GLY A 330 -12.76 3.34 6.77
C GLY A 330 -11.47 4.14 6.62
N TRP A 331 -11.29 4.82 5.50
CA TRP A 331 -10.19 5.76 5.36
C TRP A 331 -10.61 7.09 5.99
N HIS A 332 -9.65 7.77 6.63
CA HIS A 332 -9.80 9.05 7.31
C HIS A 332 -8.65 9.97 6.91
N GLU A 333 -8.95 11.24 6.62
CA GLU A 333 -7.94 12.24 6.26
C GLU A 333 -6.88 12.39 7.37
N PHE A 334 -5.62 12.49 6.93
CA PHE A 334 -4.45 12.89 7.71
C PHE A 334 -3.61 13.88 6.91
N ASP A 335 -3.69 15.15 7.26
CA ASP A 335 -2.89 16.20 6.64
C ASP A 335 -2.19 17.06 7.69
N GLU A 336 -0.95 17.44 7.41
CA GLU A 336 -0.18 18.43 8.16
C GLU A 336 0.29 19.49 7.15
N TRP A 337 0.23 20.75 7.56
CA TRP A 337 0.49 21.87 6.69
C TRP A 337 1.88 22.43 6.89
N TRP A 338 2.29 23.23 5.92
CA TRP A 338 3.68 23.67 5.80
C TRP A 338 4.19 24.37 7.05
N ALA A 339 5.44 24.06 7.41
CA ALA A 339 6.17 24.72 8.48
C ALA A 339 5.42 24.75 9.82
N ASP A 340 4.92 23.58 10.28
CA ASP A 340 4.20 23.43 11.55
C ASP A 340 2.94 24.33 11.63
N GLY A 341 2.29 24.49 10.47
CA GLY A 341 1.14 25.37 10.25
C GLY A 341 -0.19 24.81 10.73
N GLY A 342 -0.21 23.64 11.35
CA GLY A 342 -1.42 22.92 11.75
C GLY A 342 -1.78 21.84 10.73
N GLY A 343 -3.03 21.39 10.72
CA GLY A 343 -3.43 20.33 9.79
C GLY A 343 -4.92 20.06 9.79
N SER A 344 -5.27 18.90 9.25
CA SER A 344 -6.63 18.38 9.25
C SER A 344 -6.64 16.88 9.50
N ILE A 345 -7.48 16.45 10.44
CA ILE A 345 -7.72 15.05 10.77
C ILE A 345 -9.20 14.77 10.56
N ASP A 346 -9.51 13.84 9.66
CA ASP A 346 -10.87 13.37 9.34
C ASP A 346 -11.84 14.48 8.86
N ASN A 347 -11.38 15.47 8.08
CA ASN A 347 -12.24 16.50 7.47
C ASN A 347 -12.11 16.51 5.93
N PHE A 348 -12.65 15.49 5.25
CA PHE A 348 -12.60 15.35 3.77
C PHE A 348 -13.04 16.57 2.95
N ASP A 349 -13.84 17.43 3.56
CA ASP A 349 -14.39 18.64 2.96
C ASP A 349 -13.43 19.84 3.02
N GLU A 350 -12.28 19.73 3.69
CA GLU A 350 -11.30 20.80 3.92
C GLU A 350 -10.84 21.45 2.61
N TYR A 351 -10.39 20.65 1.64
CA TYR A 351 -9.89 21.21 0.39
C TYR A 351 -10.99 21.84 -0.46
N ARG A 352 -12.17 21.22 -0.50
CA ARG A 352 -13.28 21.70 -1.32
C ARG A 352 -13.92 22.95 -0.73
N TYR A 353 -14.24 22.93 0.55
CA TYR A 353 -15.06 23.96 1.20
C TYR A 353 -14.25 24.90 2.08
N GLY A 354 -13.16 24.43 2.71
CA GLY A 354 -12.22 25.27 3.44
C GLY A 354 -11.31 26.06 2.49
N TRP A 355 -10.65 25.37 1.56
CA TRP A 355 -9.68 26.00 0.63
C TRP A 355 -10.29 26.43 -0.71
N HIS A 356 -11.58 26.13 -0.93
CA HIS A 356 -12.29 26.43 -2.17
C HIS A 356 -11.65 25.81 -3.43
N LYS A 357 -10.91 24.70 -3.29
CA LYS A 357 -10.33 23.98 -4.44
C LYS A 357 -11.43 23.34 -5.30
N ILE A 358 -11.22 23.34 -6.61
CA ILE A 358 -12.05 22.61 -7.57
C ILE A 358 -11.26 21.36 -7.95
N MET A 359 -11.48 20.26 -7.23
CA MET A 359 -10.73 19.02 -7.44
C MET A 359 -11.31 18.21 -8.60
N SER A 360 -10.45 17.71 -9.49
CA SER A 360 -10.84 16.94 -10.67
C SER A 360 -10.78 15.43 -10.45
N ALA A 361 -9.66 14.94 -9.91
CA ALA A 361 -9.45 13.52 -9.64
C ALA A 361 -8.51 13.31 -8.45
N LEU A 362 -8.79 12.26 -7.68
CA LEU A 362 -8.00 11.83 -6.53
C LEU A 362 -7.52 10.40 -6.75
N PHE A 363 -6.25 10.15 -6.50
CA PHE A 363 -5.61 8.85 -6.68
C PHE A 363 -4.98 8.38 -5.39
N ALA A 364 -5.44 7.23 -4.89
CA ALA A 364 -4.79 6.53 -3.78
C ALA A 364 -3.65 5.64 -4.32
N LEU A 365 -2.44 5.81 -3.80
CA LEU A 365 -1.29 5.00 -4.19
C LEU A 365 -1.26 3.69 -3.40
N LYS A 366 -1.30 2.58 -4.14
CA LYS A 366 -1.07 1.24 -3.61
C LYS A 366 0.35 0.82 -3.97
N GLY A 367 1.06 0.10 -3.10
CA GLY A 367 2.47 -0.28 -3.29
C GLY A 367 2.85 -1.07 -4.56
N ARG A 368 1.89 -1.38 -5.45
CA ARG A 368 2.13 -1.74 -6.85
C ARG A 368 1.92 -0.48 -7.70
N GLN A 369 3.02 0.02 -8.26
CA GLN A 369 3.07 1.25 -9.06
C GLN A 369 1.97 1.34 -10.14
N PHE A 370 1.44 2.54 -10.36
CA PHE A 370 0.75 2.91 -11.60
C PHE A 370 1.80 3.00 -12.72
N HIS A 371 1.73 2.12 -13.71
CA HIS A 371 2.21 2.45 -15.05
C HIS A 371 1.02 3.04 -15.80
N ILE A 372 1.11 4.31 -16.18
CA ILE A 372 0.22 4.92 -17.18
C ILE A 372 0.69 4.47 -18.55
#